data_AF-A0A352BTV1-F1
#
_entry.id   AF-A0A352BTV1-F1
#
_cell.length_a   1.000
_cell.length_b   1.000
_cell.length_c   1.000
_cell.angle_alpha   90.00
_cell.angle_beta   90.00
_cell.angle_gamma   90.00
#
_symmetry.space_group_name_H-M   'P 1'
#
loop_
_entity.id
_entity.type
_entity.pdbx_description
1 polymer ?
#
loop_
_entity_poly.entity_id
_entity_poly.type
_entity_poly.pdbx_seq_one_letter_code
_entity_poly.pdbx_strand_id
1 'polypeptide(L)'
;MQKLLLVSILIIGTLVRAQNCDLTLSGIIEDQHDDSALSNALISIVDTDIYTYSNDQGDFYLNNLCPGNYTLEISHAQCNVRLFSIKIKENTSRVFKLEHHYEELHEILLSGNSSGLNASSQAKKLNQEIIAQKSDLSLGALVSTISGVNGVSTGRSIIKPAIHGLHSSRVTIMSGGVRLEDQEWGSEHAPNVDINLAHSIEIIKNASALQYSGDGIGGFVVLKPQNIPIKDTVFGNTRISGQSNGKGGSIHAGLVKSSELGWYGSANGTSKKFGDFNAPDYVLSNTGME
;
A
#
# COMPACT_ATOMS: atom_id res chain seq x y z
N MET A 1 -83.09 -28.02 -20.99
CA MET A 1 -82.26 -26.80 -21.01
C MET A 1 -80.76 -27.08 -20.88
N GLN A 2 -80.32 -28.12 -20.15
CA GLN A 2 -78.90 -28.51 -20.05
C GLN A 2 -78.21 -28.88 -21.37
N LYS A 3 -78.92 -29.48 -22.35
CA LYS A 3 -78.32 -29.87 -23.64
C LYS A 3 -78.03 -28.68 -24.58
N LEU A 4 -78.73 -27.55 -24.45
CA LEU A 4 -78.44 -26.35 -25.24
C LEU A 4 -77.20 -25.60 -24.72
N LEU A 5 -76.94 -25.68 -23.41
CA LEU A 5 -75.82 -25.00 -22.77
C LEU A 5 -74.46 -25.65 -23.11
N LEU A 6 -74.45 -26.98 -23.31
CA LEU A 6 -73.27 -27.74 -23.76
C LEU A 6 -72.87 -27.46 -25.22
N VAL A 7 -73.85 -27.19 -26.10
CA VAL A 7 -73.56 -26.82 -27.51
C VAL A 7 -73.01 -25.39 -27.60
N SER A 8 -73.46 -24.48 -26.74
CA SER A 8 -72.92 -23.12 -26.67
C SER A 8 -71.47 -23.06 -26.18
N ILE A 9 -71.05 -23.96 -25.30
CA ILE A 9 -69.65 -24.03 -24.82
C ILE A 9 -68.72 -24.62 -25.90
N LEU A 10 -69.23 -25.52 -26.76
CA LEU A 10 -68.43 -26.13 -27.83
C LEU A 10 -68.16 -25.17 -29.01
N ILE A 11 -69.02 -24.17 -29.23
CA ILE A 11 -68.86 -23.18 -30.32
C ILE A 11 -67.97 -21.99 -29.91
N ILE A 12 -67.82 -21.71 -28.61
CA ILE A 12 -66.93 -20.65 -28.10
C ILE A 12 -65.46 -21.11 -28.06
N GLY A 13 -65.20 -22.43 -28.06
CA GLY A 13 -63.85 -23.01 -28.06
C GLY A 13 -63.06 -22.82 -29.36
N THR A 14 -63.67 -22.37 -30.47
CA THR A 14 -63.01 -22.26 -31.78
C THR A 14 -62.53 -20.85 -32.13
N LEU A 15 -62.58 -19.88 -31.21
CA LEU A 15 -62.10 -18.51 -31.41
C LEU A 15 -60.81 -18.18 -30.64
N VAL A 16 -60.04 -19.19 -30.23
CA VAL A 16 -58.66 -18.95 -29.78
C VAL A 16 -57.83 -18.65 -31.03
N ARG A 17 -57.66 -17.36 -31.34
CA ARG A 17 -56.62 -16.92 -32.26
C ARG A 17 -55.29 -17.15 -31.56
N ALA A 18 -54.66 -18.29 -31.84
CA ALA A 18 -53.23 -18.41 -31.67
C ALA A 18 -52.59 -17.24 -32.43
N GLN A 19 -51.72 -16.49 -31.75
CA GLN A 19 -50.91 -15.48 -32.42
C GLN A 19 -49.98 -16.27 -33.37
N ASN A 20 -50.05 -16.00 -34.69
CA ASN A 20 -49.14 -16.63 -35.65
C ASN A 20 -47.74 -16.05 -35.40
N CYS A 21 -46.95 -16.77 -34.61
CA CYS A 21 -45.58 -16.42 -34.26
C CYS A 21 -44.65 -17.09 -35.25
N ASP A 22 -44.69 -16.63 -36.50
CA ASP A 22 -43.91 -17.20 -37.62
C ASP A 22 -42.77 -16.27 -38.04
N LEU A 23 -42.38 -15.31 -37.20
CA LEU A 23 -41.30 -14.37 -37.54
C LEU A 23 -39.93 -14.96 -37.20
N THR A 24 -38.96 -14.62 -38.05
CA THR A 24 -37.55 -15.00 -37.89
C THR A 24 -36.70 -13.76 -37.66
N LEU A 25 -35.84 -13.84 -36.65
CA LEU A 25 -34.73 -12.92 -36.45
C LEU A 25 -33.44 -13.61 -36.90
N SER A 26 -32.78 -13.05 -37.91
CA SER A 26 -31.45 -13.48 -38.33
C SER A 26 -30.42 -12.41 -38.02
N GLY A 27 -29.14 -12.76 -38.05
CA GLY A 27 -28.09 -11.78 -37.87
C GLY A 27 -26.70 -12.39 -37.90
N ILE A 28 -25.69 -11.52 -37.81
CA ILE A 28 -24.28 -11.87 -37.72
C ILE A 28 -23.74 -11.30 -36.40
N ILE A 29 -22.98 -12.11 -35.68
CA ILE A 29 -22.24 -11.69 -34.49
C ILE A 29 -20.80 -11.39 -34.89
N GLU A 30 -20.38 -10.15 -34.67
CA GLU A 30 -19.05 -9.66 -35.03
C GLU A 30 -18.32 -9.09 -33.80
N ASP A 31 -17.00 -9.10 -33.86
CA ASP A 31 -16.14 -8.37 -32.94
C ASP A 31 -16.21 -6.86 -33.23
N GLN A 32 -16.32 -6.04 -32.19
CA GLN A 32 -16.35 -4.59 -32.33
C GLN A 32 -14.99 -3.99 -32.75
N HIS A 33 -13.87 -4.68 -32.51
CA HIS A 33 -12.52 -4.17 -32.75
C HIS A 33 -12.00 -4.46 -34.17
N ASP A 34 -12.23 -5.65 -34.71
CA ASP A 34 -11.67 -6.09 -35.98
C ASP A 34 -12.71 -6.57 -37.01
N ASP A 35 -14.01 -6.46 -36.68
CA ASP A 35 -15.13 -6.93 -37.49
C ASP A 35 -15.04 -8.43 -37.85
N SER A 36 -14.28 -9.22 -37.09
CA SER A 36 -14.21 -10.67 -37.27
C SER A 36 -15.50 -11.34 -36.81
N ALA A 37 -15.91 -12.38 -37.54
CA ALA A 37 -17.10 -13.14 -37.18
C ALA A 37 -16.86 -13.98 -35.92
N LEU A 38 -17.77 -13.89 -34.96
CA LEU A 38 -17.70 -14.64 -33.70
C LEU A 38 -18.53 -15.92 -33.79
N SER A 39 -17.83 -17.05 -33.92
CA SER A 39 -18.41 -18.39 -33.92
C SER A 39 -18.82 -18.83 -32.50
N ASN A 40 -19.85 -19.68 -32.38
CA ASN A 40 -20.29 -20.27 -31.10
C ASN A 40 -20.68 -19.25 -30.01
N ALA A 41 -21.09 -18.04 -30.40
CA ALA A 41 -21.76 -17.12 -29.48
C ALA A 41 -23.16 -17.67 -29.16
N LEU A 42 -23.54 -17.67 -27.89
CA LEU A 42 -24.88 -17.99 -27.42
C LEU A 42 -25.76 -16.73 -27.51
N ILE A 43 -26.85 -16.82 -28.27
CA ILE A 43 -27.87 -15.78 -28.38
C ILE A 43 -29.13 -16.32 -27.71
N SER A 44 -29.60 -15.67 -26.65
CA SER A 44 -30.82 -16.03 -25.94
C SER A 44 -31.76 -14.84 -25.79
N ILE A 45 -33.05 -15.09 -25.69
CA ILE A 45 -34.05 -14.05 -25.37
C ILE A 45 -34.31 -14.10 -23.87
N VAL A 46 -34.06 -12.97 -23.20
CA VAL A 46 -34.28 -12.81 -21.75
C VAL A 46 -35.73 -13.16 -21.39
N ASP A 47 -35.92 -13.87 -20.28
CA ASP A 47 -37.21 -14.36 -19.79
C ASP A 47 -37.94 -15.37 -20.69
N THR A 48 -37.21 -16.05 -21.59
CA THR A 48 -37.74 -17.15 -22.42
C THR A 48 -36.72 -18.29 -22.58
N ASP A 49 -37.19 -19.48 -22.95
CA ASP A 49 -36.33 -20.64 -23.25
C ASP A 49 -35.84 -20.66 -24.72
N ILE A 50 -35.93 -19.54 -25.44
CA ILE A 50 -35.55 -19.44 -26.85
C ILE A 50 -34.08 -19.02 -26.94
N TYR A 51 -33.24 -19.89 -27.52
CA TYR A 51 -31.83 -19.63 -27.75
C TYR A 51 -31.32 -20.27 -29.05
N THR A 52 -30.20 -19.76 -29.55
CA THR A 52 -29.44 -20.33 -30.67
C THR A 52 -27.95 -20.04 -30.50
N TYR A 53 -27.12 -20.74 -31.26
CA TYR A 53 -25.70 -20.45 -31.38
C TYR A 53 -25.39 -19.85 -32.75
N SER A 54 -24.35 -19.02 -32.84
CA SER A 54 -23.78 -18.58 -34.12
C SER A 54 -22.94 -19.69 -34.77
N ASN A 55 -22.98 -19.77 -36.10
CA ASN A 55 -22.16 -20.70 -36.89
C ASN A 55 -20.70 -20.19 -37.04
N ASP A 56 -19.87 -20.92 -37.79
CA ASP A 56 -18.47 -20.54 -38.07
C ASP A 56 -18.30 -19.21 -38.82
N GLN A 57 -19.37 -18.72 -39.47
CA GLN A 57 -19.43 -17.43 -40.17
C GLN A 57 -20.06 -16.32 -39.31
N GLY A 58 -20.38 -16.60 -38.04
CA GLY A 58 -21.04 -15.67 -37.13
C GLY A 58 -22.55 -15.53 -37.32
N ASP A 59 -23.15 -16.22 -38.28
CA ASP A 59 -24.59 -16.14 -38.55
C ASP A 59 -25.41 -16.90 -37.50
N PHE A 60 -26.58 -16.36 -37.16
CA PHE A 60 -27.56 -17.03 -36.31
C PHE A 60 -29.00 -16.84 -36.83
N TYR A 61 -29.88 -17.75 -36.41
CA TYR A 61 -31.31 -17.72 -36.78
C TYR A 61 -32.18 -18.09 -35.57
N LEU A 62 -33.06 -17.18 -35.17
CA LEU A 62 -34.10 -17.40 -34.18
C LEU A 62 -35.47 -17.42 -34.88
N ASN A 63 -36.12 -18.57 -34.85
CA ASN A 63 -37.43 -18.78 -35.46
C ASN A 63 -38.55 -18.74 -34.41
N ASN A 64 -39.78 -18.68 -34.88
CA ASN A 64 -41.00 -18.74 -34.08
C ASN A 64 -41.22 -17.54 -33.14
N LEU A 65 -40.85 -16.34 -33.59
CA LEU A 65 -40.99 -15.12 -32.80
C LEU A 65 -42.34 -14.44 -33.09
N CYS A 66 -42.98 -13.92 -32.05
CA CYS A 66 -44.19 -13.09 -32.18
C CYS A 66 -43.81 -11.61 -32.37
N PRO A 67 -44.64 -10.76 -32.99
CA PRO A 67 -44.40 -9.32 -33.02
C PRO A 67 -44.32 -8.73 -31.61
N GLY A 68 -43.22 -8.06 -31.26
CA GLY A 68 -42.96 -7.62 -29.89
C GLY A 68 -41.62 -6.93 -29.70
N ASN A 69 -41.36 -6.52 -28.46
CA ASN A 69 -40.04 -6.05 -28.03
C ASN A 69 -39.35 -7.21 -27.30
N TYR A 70 -38.13 -7.50 -27.69
CA TYR A 70 -37.30 -8.54 -27.08
C TYR A 70 -36.00 -7.92 -26.60
N THR A 71 -35.47 -8.47 -25.50
CA THR A 71 -34.11 -8.21 -25.06
C THR A 71 -33.31 -9.47 -25.34
N LEU A 72 -32.33 -9.36 -26.23
CA LEU A 72 -31.39 -10.42 -26.55
C LEU A 72 -30.21 -10.33 -25.60
N GLU A 73 -29.88 -11.44 -24.94
CA GLU A 73 -28.64 -11.63 -24.22
C GLU A 73 -27.69 -12.43 -25.10
N ILE A 74 -26.56 -11.80 -25.46
CA ILE A 74 -25.52 -12.42 -26.28
C ILE A 74 -24.29 -12.64 -25.42
N SER A 75 -23.86 -13.90 -25.33
CA SER A 75 -22.73 -14.36 -24.54
C SER A 75 -21.76 -15.15 -25.40
N HIS A 76 -20.46 -14.95 -25.21
CA HIS A 76 -19.42 -15.70 -25.90
C HIS A 76 -18.27 -15.95 -24.90
N ALA A 77 -17.57 -17.07 -25.03
CA ALA A 77 -16.58 -17.51 -24.04
C ALA A 77 -15.44 -16.51 -23.78
N GLN A 78 -15.21 -15.60 -24.74
CA GLN A 78 -14.11 -14.62 -24.73
C GLN A 78 -14.62 -13.16 -24.75
N CYS A 79 -15.92 -12.93 -24.53
CA CYS A 79 -16.52 -11.61 -24.57
C CYS A 79 -17.34 -11.34 -23.31
N ASN A 80 -17.50 -10.06 -22.96
CA ASN A 80 -18.47 -9.65 -21.96
C ASN A 80 -19.89 -9.84 -22.50
N VAL A 81 -20.80 -10.33 -21.66
CA VAL A 81 -22.21 -10.47 -22.01
C VAL A 81 -22.82 -9.09 -22.30
N ARG A 82 -23.55 -8.97 -23.40
CA ARG A 82 -24.24 -7.73 -23.79
C ARG A 82 -25.73 -7.98 -24.03
N LEU A 83 -26.53 -7.01 -23.58
CA LEU A 83 -27.98 -6.99 -23.77
C LEU A 83 -28.36 -6.03 -24.90
N PHE A 84 -29.14 -6.52 -25.86
CA PHE A 84 -29.64 -5.73 -26.98
C PHE A 84 -31.17 -5.71 -27.01
N SER A 85 -31.76 -4.52 -26.94
CA SER A 85 -33.21 -4.36 -27.12
C SER A 85 -33.55 -4.26 -28.61
N ILE A 86 -34.43 -5.14 -29.09
CA ILE A 86 -34.91 -5.16 -30.48
C ILE A 86 -36.43 -5.19 -30.53
N LYS A 87 -37.00 -4.51 -31.53
CA LYS A 87 -38.43 -4.53 -31.82
C LYS A 87 -38.67 -5.31 -33.11
N ILE A 88 -39.34 -6.44 -33.00
CA ILE A 88 -39.64 -7.33 -34.13
C ILE A 88 -41.07 -7.06 -34.58
N LYS A 89 -41.25 -6.64 -35.83
CA LYS A 89 -42.55 -6.48 -36.50
C LYS A 89 -42.70 -7.39 -37.72
N GLU A 90 -41.57 -7.71 -38.35
CA GLU A 90 -41.41 -8.55 -39.53
C GLU A 90 -40.07 -9.30 -39.42
N ASN A 91 -39.78 -10.18 -40.39
CA ASN A 91 -38.49 -10.87 -40.43
C ASN A 91 -37.36 -9.84 -40.49
N THR A 92 -36.53 -9.84 -39.46
CA THR A 92 -35.52 -8.79 -39.24
C THR A 92 -34.14 -9.43 -39.32
N SER A 93 -33.21 -8.75 -40.00
CA SER A 93 -31.80 -9.13 -39.99
C SER A 93 -30.96 -7.99 -39.39
N ARG A 94 -30.05 -8.29 -38.47
CA ARG A 94 -29.21 -7.28 -37.81
C ARG A 94 -27.83 -7.82 -37.45
N VAL A 95 -26.82 -6.95 -37.56
CA VAL A 95 -25.47 -7.21 -37.07
C VAL A 95 -25.36 -6.78 -35.61
N PHE A 96 -24.81 -7.65 -34.77
CA PHE A 96 -24.55 -7.39 -33.36
C PHE A 96 -23.05 -7.43 -33.10
N LYS A 97 -22.52 -6.35 -32.53
CA LYS A 97 -21.10 -6.22 -32.23
C LYS A 97 -20.85 -6.46 -30.75
N LEU A 98 -19.94 -7.37 -30.43
CA LEU A 98 -19.48 -7.65 -29.06
C LEU A 98 -18.07 -7.11 -28.87
N GLU A 99 -17.77 -6.60 -27.68
CA GLU A 99 -16.41 -6.25 -27.31
C GLU A 99 -15.69 -7.53 -26.84
N HIS A 100 -14.82 -8.05 -27.69
CA HIS A 100 -13.91 -9.14 -27.35
C HIS A 100 -12.71 -8.55 -26.62
N HIS A 101 -12.57 -8.89 -25.34
CA HIS A 101 -11.39 -8.55 -24.56
C HIS A 101 -10.60 -9.84 -24.39
N TYR A 102 -9.55 -10.02 -25.20
CA TYR A 102 -8.51 -11.01 -24.95
C TYR A 102 -7.87 -10.68 -23.60
N GLU A 103 -8.26 -11.43 -22.57
CA GLU A 103 -7.85 -11.37 -21.16
C GLU A 103 -6.86 -10.25 -20.77
N GLU A 104 -7.39 -9.18 -20.18
CA GLU A 104 -6.63 -8.38 -19.23
C GLU A 104 -6.47 -9.25 -17.97
N LEU A 105 -5.28 -9.81 -17.76
CA LEU A 105 -4.98 -10.62 -16.58
C LEU A 105 -5.34 -9.83 -15.31
N HIS A 106 -6.06 -10.46 -14.38
CA HIS A 106 -6.24 -9.89 -13.04
C HIS A 106 -4.87 -9.58 -12.44
N GLU A 107 -4.68 -8.36 -11.94
CA GLU A 107 -3.46 -7.96 -11.24
C GLU A 107 -3.20 -8.93 -10.07
N ILE A 108 -2.17 -9.76 -10.20
CA ILE A 108 -1.68 -10.57 -9.08
C ILE A 108 -0.76 -9.67 -8.26
N LEU A 109 -1.29 -9.11 -7.18
CA LEU A 109 -0.51 -8.32 -6.24
C LEU A 109 0.41 -9.25 -5.43
N LEU A 110 1.63 -9.43 -5.92
CA LEU A 110 2.70 -10.15 -5.23
C LEU A 110 3.20 -9.30 -4.04
N SER A 111 2.55 -9.43 -2.89
CA SER A 111 3.07 -8.89 -1.63
C SER A 111 4.11 -9.86 -1.06
N GLY A 112 5.37 -9.65 -1.44
CA GLY A 112 6.51 -10.32 -0.83
C GLY A 112 7.07 -9.48 0.32
N ASN A 113 6.96 -9.95 1.56
CA ASN A 113 7.77 -9.39 2.64
C ASN A 113 9.17 -10.01 2.54
N SER A 114 10.09 -9.35 1.84
CA SER A 114 11.50 -9.69 1.97
C SER A 114 11.93 -9.23 3.37
N SER A 115 11.73 -10.10 4.36
CA SER A 115 12.61 -10.13 5.51
C SER A 115 13.97 -10.44 4.92
N GLY A 116 14.72 -9.38 4.57
CA GLY A 116 15.98 -9.49 3.85
C GLY A 116 16.78 -10.63 4.46
N LEU A 117 17.19 -11.58 3.62
CA LEU A 117 18.06 -12.68 3.97
C LEU A 117 19.46 -12.14 4.31
N ASN A 118 19.54 -11.31 5.34
CA ASN A 118 20.75 -10.92 6.05
C ASN A 118 20.64 -11.47 7.47
N ALA A 119 20.40 -12.78 7.59
CA ALA A 119 20.51 -13.50 8.86
C ALA A 119 21.93 -13.43 9.48
N SER A 120 22.90 -12.81 8.78
CA SER A 120 24.24 -12.49 9.25
C SER A 120 24.37 -11.07 9.86
N SER A 121 23.50 -10.12 9.52
CA SER A 121 23.56 -8.78 10.11
C SER A 121 22.77 -8.76 11.42
N GLN A 122 23.44 -9.01 12.54
CA GLN A 122 22.93 -8.76 13.90
C GLN A 122 22.81 -7.25 14.18
N ALA A 123 22.27 -6.48 13.23
CA ALA A 123 21.97 -5.08 13.44
C ALA A 123 20.85 -5.00 14.47
N LYS A 124 21.13 -4.49 15.67
CA LYS A 124 20.07 -4.22 16.64
C LYS A 124 19.40 -2.91 16.22
N LYS A 125 18.11 -2.97 15.95
CA LYS A 125 17.31 -1.81 15.55
C LYS A 125 16.53 -1.26 16.75
N LEU A 126 16.64 0.04 16.99
CA LEU A 126 15.74 0.82 17.82
C LEU A 126 14.70 1.47 16.92
N ASN A 127 13.44 1.15 17.17
CA ASN A 127 12.31 1.70 16.41
C ASN A 127 11.87 3.05 16.98
N GLN A 128 10.96 3.70 16.25
CA GLN A 128 10.42 5.01 16.62
C GLN A 128 9.76 5.03 18.00
N GLU A 129 9.16 3.92 18.44
CA GLU A 129 8.53 3.81 19.77
C GLU A 129 9.56 3.87 20.89
N ILE A 130 10.65 3.11 20.79
CA ILE A 130 11.74 3.14 21.77
C ILE A 130 12.41 4.52 21.80
N ILE A 131 12.65 5.09 20.62
CA ILE A 131 13.21 6.45 20.50
C ILE A 131 12.26 7.47 21.16
N ALA A 132 10.95 7.36 20.93
CA ALA A 132 9.96 8.26 21.52
C ALA A 132 9.88 8.14 23.05
N GLN A 133 10.00 6.94 23.61
CA GLN A 133 10.04 6.73 25.07
C GLN A 133 11.30 7.28 25.73
N LYS A 134 12.35 7.57 24.95
CA LYS A 134 13.68 7.99 25.41
C LYS A 134 14.14 9.27 24.71
N SER A 135 13.20 10.12 24.28
CA SER A 135 13.44 11.31 23.44
C SER A 135 14.36 12.37 24.06
N ASP A 136 14.46 12.36 25.38
CA ASP A 136 15.32 13.22 26.18
C ASP A 136 16.79 12.77 26.20
N LEU A 137 17.07 11.49 26.01
CA LEU A 137 18.43 10.95 26.05
C LEU A 137 19.32 11.49 24.93
N SER A 138 20.64 11.43 25.17
CA SER A 138 21.64 11.56 24.11
C SER A 138 21.73 10.26 23.30
N LEU A 139 22.29 10.33 22.10
CA LEU A 139 22.50 9.14 21.27
C LEU A 139 23.27 8.05 22.03
N GLY A 140 24.40 8.40 22.66
CA GLY A 140 25.22 7.47 23.42
C GLY A 140 24.45 6.80 24.57
N ALA A 141 23.66 7.57 25.33
CA ALA A 141 22.82 7.03 26.41
C ALA A 141 21.75 6.07 25.88
N LEU A 142 21.09 6.42 24.78
CA LEU A 142 20.06 5.60 24.17
C LEU A 142 20.63 4.26 23.69
N VAL A 143 21.73 4.28 22.93
CA VAL A 143 22.29 3.03 22.37
C VAL A 143 22.97 2.16 23.43
N SER A 144 23.38 2.73 24.57
CA SER A 144 23.89 1.96 25.72
C SER A 144 22.84 1.05 26.37
N THR A 145 21.55 1.18 26.01
CA THR A 145 20.51 0.23 26.42
C THR A 145 20.59 -1.12 25.69
N ILE A 146 21.42 -1.20 24.65
CA ILE A 146 21.61 -2.40 23.84
C ILE A 146 22.77 -3.23 24.42
N SER A 147 22.53 -4.52 24.64
CA SER A 147 23.56 -5.46 25.08
C SER A 147 24.83 -5.37 24.20
N GLY A 148 26.02 -5.33 24.81
CA GLY A 148 27.30 -5.19 24.11
C GLY A 148 27.64 -3.76 23.66
N VAL A 149 26.77 -2.79 23.94
CA VAL A 149 27.01 -1.36 23.76
C VAL A 149 27.04 -0.71 25.14
N ASN A 150 28.05 0.12 25.37
CA ASN A 150 28.22 0.90 26.59
C ASN A 150 28.39 2.37 26.24
N GLY A 151 28.32 3.24 27.24
CA GLY A 151 28.57 4.67 27.10
C GLY A 151 29.90 5.04 27.74
N VAL A 152 30.78 5.71 27.01
CA VAL A 152 31.92 6.43 27.60
C VAL A 152 31.44 7.83 27.94
N SER A 153 31.30 8.11 29.23
CA SER A 153 30.70 9.35 29.72
C SER A 153 31.73 10.30 30.30
N THR A 154 31.61 11.58 29.95
CA THR A 154 32.29 12.69 30.62
C THR A 154 31.23 13.52 31.33
N GLY A 155 31.00 13.22 32.61
CA GLY A 155 29.85 13.76 33.34
C GLY A 155 28.51 13.16 32.86
N ARG A 156 27.41 13.89 33.08
CA ARG A 156 26.05 13.37 32.83
C ARG A 156 25.57 13.52 31.39
N SER A 157 25.98 14.61 30.74
CA SER A 157 25.41 15.07 29.46
C SER A 157 26.20 14.58 28.25
N ILE A 158 27.50 14.36 28.41
CA ILE A 158 28.38 13.91 27.33
C ILE A 158 28.56 12.40 27.43
N ILE A 159 27.96 11.67 26.50
CA ILE A 159 28.04 10.20 26.43
C ILE A 159 28.33 9.80 24.99
N LYS A 160 29.46 9.11 24.77
CA LYS A 160 29.83 8.51 23.49
C LYS A 160 29.51 7.03 23.46
N PRO A 161 29.00 6.49 22.34
CA PRO A 161 28.78 5.06 22.21
C PRO A 161 30.12 4.31 22.16
N ALA A 162 30.16 3.16 22.85
CA ALA A 162 31.25 2.22 22.80
C ALA A 162 30.70 0.81 22.53
N ILE A 163 31.22 0.14 21.50
CA ILE A 163 30.78 -1.19 21.10
C ILE A 163 31.90 -2.16 21.40
N HIS A 164 31.64 -3.16 22.25
CA HIS A 164 32.65 -4.13 22.73
C HIS A 164 33.94 -3.45 23.28
N GLY A 165 33.79 -2.27 23.89
CA GLY A 165 34.90 -1.50 24.46
C GLY A 165 35.63 -0.55 23.50
N LEU A 166 35.34 -0.61 22.20
CA LEU A 166 35.87 0.34 21.21
C LEU A 166 34.97 1.58 21.15
N HIS A 167 35.56 2.78 21.02
CA HIS A 167 34.85 4.07 21.03
C HIS A 167 35.60 5.13 20.21
N SER A 168 35.05 6.35 20.15
CA SER A 168 35.63 7.48 19.39
C SER A 168 35.72 7.13 17.90
N SER A 169 36.83 7.44 17.21
CA SER A 169 37.05 7.13 15.79
C SER A 169 36.93 5.66 15.39
N ARG A 170 36.81 4.74 16.36
CA ARG A 170 36.61 3.31 16.14
C ARG A 170 35.14 2.91 16.08
N VAL A 171 34.21 3.79 16.47
CA VAL A 171 32.76 3.59 16.35
C VAL A 171 32.18 4.72 15.52
N THR A 172 31.85 4.42 14.27
CA THR A 172 31.38 5.42 13.32
C THR A 172 29.90 5.73 13.53
N ILE A 173 29.55 7.00 13.52
CA ILE A 173 28.15 7.45 13.63
C ILE A 173 27.73 8.01 12.27
N MET A 174 26.60 7.54 11.75
CA MET A 174 26.06 7.99 10.48
C MET A 174 24.64 8.51 10.67
N SER A 175 24.33 9.62 10.02
CA SER A 175 23.00 10.22 9.99
C SER A 175 22.57 10.44 8.55
N GLY A 176 21.45 9.84 8.14
CA GLY A 176 20.95 10.04 6.77
C GLY A 176 21.88 9.53 5.68
N GLY A 177 22.74 8.54 5.99
CA GLY A 177 23.75 8.02 5.06
C GLY A 177 25.05 8.83 5.01
N VAL A 178 25.17 9.91 5.79
CA VAL A 178 26.39 10.72 5.90
C VAL A 178 27.07 10.44 7.23
N ARG A 179 28.39 10.28 7.22
CA ARG A 179 29.19 10.14 8.44
C ARG A 179 29.32 11.46 9.17
N LEU A 180 29.22 11.42 10.49
CA LEU A 180 29.58 12.53 11.37
C LEU A 180 31.08 12.45 11.65
N GLU A 181 31.84 13.44 11.17
CA GLU A 181 33.30 13.54 11.39
C GLU A 181 33.66 14.52 12.52
N ASP A 182 32.65 15.18 13.10
CA ASP A 182 32.86 16.13 14.17
C ASP A 182 33.10 15.41 15.51
N GLN A 183 34.03 15.97 16.28
CA GLN A 183 34.22 15.61 17.69
C GLN A 183 34.51 14.13 17.95
N GLU A 184 34.96 13.34 16.96
CA GLU A 184 35.22 11.90 17.15
C GLU A 184 36.35 11.64 18.17
N TRP A 185 37.34 12.55 18.26
CA TRP A 185 38.61 12.36 18.97
C TRP A 185 38.57 12.67 20.48
N GLY A 186 37.94 13.78 20.90
CA GLY A 186 37.91 14.23 22.31
C GLY A 186 36.82 13.53 23.13
N SER A 187 37.10 13.15 24.38
CA SER A 187 36.12 12.49 25.27
C SER A 187 35.01 13.43 25.80
N GLU A 188 35.24 14.73 25.67
CA GLU A 188 34.50 15.83 26.29
C GLU A 188 33.41 16.42 25.39
N HIS A 189 33.19 15.83 24.22
CA HIS A 189 32.18 16.28 23.26
C HIS A 189 31.25 15.13 22.86
N ALA A 190 29.95 15.36 22.98
CA ALA A 190 28.95 14.39 22.54
C ALA A 190 28.79 14.44 21.02
N PRO A 191 28.36 13.34 20.37
CA PRO A 191 27.96 13.38 18.97
C PRO A 191 26.86 14.44 18.77
N ASN A 192 27.05 15.34 17.81
CA ASN A 192 26.13 16.44 17.55
C ASN A 192 24.93 15.99 16.70
N VAL A 193 24.04 15.20 17.30
CA VAL A 193 22.91 14.62 16.61
C VAL A 193 21.68 14.50 17.50
N ASP A 194 20.54 14.88 16.95
CA ASP A 194 19.25 14.70 17.59
C ASP A 194 18.61 13.36 17.17
N ILE A 195 18.48 12.46 18.15
CA ILE A 195 17.84 11.14 17.96
C ILE A 195 16.38 11.24 17.53
N ASN A 196 15.70 12.36 17.80
CA ASN A 196 14.28 12.52 17.49
C ASN A 196 13.99 12.68 16.00
N LEU A 197 15.02 13.03 15.21
CA LEU A 197 14.98 13.09 13.74
C LEU A 197 15.07 11.71 13.08
N ALA A 198 15.56 10.71 13.80
CA ALA A 198 15.69 9.36 13.29
C ALA A 198 14.34 8.63 13.35
N HIS A 199 13.97 7.98 12.25
CA HIS A 199 12.87 7.01 12.26
C HIS A 199 13.32 5.68 12.88
N SER A 200 14.59 5.33 12.69
CA SER A 200 15.20 4.19 13.38
C SER A 200 16.70 4.40 13.57
N ILE A 201 17.25 3.76 14.59
CA ILE A 201 18.69 3.73 14.87
C ILE A 201 19.15 2.29 14.86
N GLU A 202 20.14 1.97 14.03
CA GLU A 202 20.66 0.64 13.84
C GLU A 202 22.11 0.55 14.35
N ILE A 203 22.39 -0.47 15.15
CA ILE A 203 23.70 -0.71 15.74
C ILE A 203 24.28 -1.95 15.10
N ILE A 204 25.40 -1.79 14.39
CA ILE A 204 26.05 -2.83 13.60
C ILE A 204 27.41 -3.13 14.22
N LYS A 205 27.61 -4.34 14.70
CA LYS A 205 28.77 -4.71 15.55
C LYS A 205 29.77 -5.65 14.87
N ASN A 206 29.49 -6.08 13.64
CA ASN A 206 30.17 -7.17 12.96
C ASN A 206 30.56 -6.77 11.52
N ALA A 207 31.16 -7.67 10.76
CA ALA A 207 31.73 -7.42 9.43
C ALA A 207 30.76 -6.76 8.42
N SER A 208 29.45 -6.84 8.62
CA SER A 208 28.45 -6.09 7.84
C SER A 208 28.64 -4.57 7.91
N ALA A 209 29.38 -4.08 8.91
CA ALA A 209 29.88 -2.72 9.06
C ALA A 209 30.65 -2.21 7.82
N LEU A 210 31.34 -3.09 7.09
CA LEU A 210 32.18 -2.72 5.93
C LEU A 210 31.38 -2.05 4.80
N GLN A 211 30.07 -2.29 4.71
CA GLN A 211 29.22 -1.63 3.72
C GLN A 211 29.09 -0.11 3.94
N TYR A 212 29.44 0.37 5.13
CA TYR A 212 29.32 1.78 5.52
C TYR A 212 30.68 2.51 5.49
N SER A 213 31.72 1.94 6.10
CA SER A 213 33.10 2.44 6.02
C SER A 213 34.11 1.37 6.44
N GLY A 214 35.36 1.52 6.03
CA GLY A 214 36.46 0.60 6.35
C GLY A 214 37.15 0.84 7.70
N ASP A 215 36.93 1.98 8.35
CA ASP A 215 37.67 2.43 9.54
C ASP A 215 36.91 2.30 10.87
N GLY A 216 35.60 2.09 10.83
CA GLY A 216 34.74 1.82 11.99
C GLY A 216 34.89 0.41 12.56
N ILE A 217 36.10 0.02 12.97
CA ILE A 217 36.45 -1.36 13.40
C ILE A 217 35.59 -1.86 14.58
N GLY A 218 35.14 -0.96 15.46
CA GLY A 218 34.25 -1.27 16.58
C GLY A 218 32.78 -1.40 16.20
N GLY A 219 32.39 -0.88 15.05
CA GLY A 219 31.02 -0.93 14.55
C GLY A 219 30.44 0.44 14.22
N PHE A 220 29.16 0.43 13.87
CA PHE A 220 28.44 1.58 13.34
C PHE A 220 27.16 1.84 14.13
N VAL A 221 26.86 3.12 14.34
CA VAL A 221 25.56 3.61 14.81
C VAL A 221 24.93 4.41 13.68
N VAL A 222 23.91 3.84 13.05
CA VAL A 222 23.30 4.39 11.83
C VAL A 222 21.90 4.92 12.14
N LEU A 223 21.74 6.23 12.06
CA LEU A 223 20.46 6.92 12.19
C LEU A 223 19.82 7.02 10.80
N LYS A 224 18.70 6.31 10.62
CA LYS A 224 17.95 6.31 9.38
C LYS A 224 16.78 7.28 9.45
N PRO A 225 16.62 8.18 8.47
CA PRO A 225 15.46 9.05 8.38
C PRO A 225 14.20 8.25 8.03
N GLN A 226 13.05 8.89 8.15
CA GLN A 226 11.79 8.29 7.71
C GLN A 226 11.75 8.24 6.18
N ASN A 227 11.21 7.15 5.63
CA ASN A 227 10.83 7.12 4.22
C ASN A 227 9.59 8.00 4.01
N ILE A 228 9.68 8.94 3.08
CA ILE A 228 8.58 9.86 2.79
C ILE A 228 7.69 9.25 1.71
N PRO A 229 6.37 9.07 1.94
CA PRO A 229 5.48 8.52 0.93
C PRO A 229 5.30 9.50 -0.24
N ILE A 230 5.22 8.96 -1.46
CA ILE A 230 4.90 9.73 -2.68
C ILE A 230 3.38 9.85 -2.77
N LYS A 231 2.82 10.73 -1.93
CA LYS A 231 1.39 11.00 -1.83
C LYS A 231 1.17 12.41 -1.31
N ASP A 232 0.09 13.06 -1.74
CA ASP A 232 -0.39 14.31 -1.17
C ASP A 232 -0.83 14.07 0.29
N THR A 233 0.06 14.37 1.23
CA THR A 233 -0.20 14.22 2.65
C THR A 233 0.65 15.17 3.48
N VAL A 234 0.12 15.51 4.66
CA VAL A 234 0.84 16.24 5.70
C VAL A 234 0.76 15.41 6.95
N PHE A 235 1.91 15.12 7.54
CA PHE A 235 2.01 14.38 8.79
C PHE A 235 3.13 14.94 9.62
N GLY A 236 3.08 14.68 10.92
CA GLY A 236 4.05 15.20 11.86
C GLY A 236 4.01 14.45 13.16
N ASN A 237 4.89 14.84 14.06
CA ASN A 237 4.90 14.34 15.42
C ASN A 237 5.26 15.47 16.40
N THR A 238 4.87 15.29 17.64
CA THR A 238 5.28 16.14 18.75
C THR A 238 5.61 15.26 19.92
N ARG A 239 6.73 15.51 20.58
CA ARG A 239 7.16 14.79 21.77
C ARG A 239 7.50 15.78 22.86
N ILE A 240 7.01 15.49 24.06
CA ILE A 240 7.28 16.28 25.27
C ILE A 240 7.77 15.31 26.31
N SER A 241 8.87 15.64 26.97
CA SER A 241 9.42 14.81 28.05
C SER A 241 9.92 15.68 29.20
N GLY A 242 9.94 15.11 30.40
CA GLY A 242 10.40 15.78 31.61
C GLY A 242 11.16 14.82 32.52
N GLN A 243 12.18 15.34 33.21
CA GLN A 243 12.97 14.60 34.18
C GLN A 243 12.97 15.30 35.54
N SER A 244 12.80 14.52 36.60
CA SER A 244 12.86 15.01 37.98
C SER A 244 14.28 15.42 38.38
N ASN A 245 15.29 14.62 38.03
CA ASN A 245 16.69 14.98 38.21
C ASN A 245 17.14 15.93 37.10
N GLY A 246 17.71 17.07 37.47
CA GLY A 246 17.93 18.20 36.55
C GLY A 246 16.68 19.08 36.34
N LYS A 247 15.51 18.72 36.89
CA LYS A 247 14.25 19.50 36.88
C LYS A 247 13.97 20.15 35.51
N GLY A 248 14.09 19.37 34.46
CA GLY A 248 14.10 19.86 33.08
C GLY A 248 13.25 19.02 32.15
N GLY A 249 13.31 19.33 30.86
CA GLY A 249 12.56 18.62 29.85
C GLY A 249 12.96 18.96 28.43
N SER A 250 12.28 18.32 27.48
CA SER A 250 12.43 18.61 26.06
C SER A 250 11.10 18.66 25.35
N ILE A 251 11.08 19.46 24.28
CA ILE A 251 9.99 19.52 23.32
C ILE A 251 10.59 19.31 21.94
N HIS A 252 10.05 18.35 21.20
CA HIS A 252 10.35 18.10 19.81
C HIS A 252 9.08 18.25 18.98
N ALA A 253 9.21 18.87 17.82
CA ALA A 253 8.16 18.92 16.81
C ALA A 253 8.76 18.67 15.43
N GLY A 254 8.09 17.82 14.66
CA GLY A 254 8.43 17.51 13.28
C GLY A 254 7.19 17.60 12.40
N LEU A 255 7.33 18.19 11.22
CA LEU A 255 6.28 18.29 10.21
C LEU A 255 6.86 17.94 8.85
N VAL A 256 6.14 17.13 8.09
CA VAL A 256 6.46 16.75 6.72
C VAL A 256 5.24 17.01 5.85
N LYS A 257 5.49 17.61 4.69
CA LYS A 257 4.52 17.71 3.61
C LYS A 257 5.10 17.00 2.39
N SER A 258 4.36 16.07 1.83
CA SER A 258 4.71 15.36 0.59
C SER A 258 3.63 15.54 -0.46
N SER A 259 3.99 15.33 -1.72
CA SER A 259 3.08 15.39 -2.86
C SER A 259 3.14 14.12 -3.72
N GLU A 260 2.06 13.84 -4.44
CA GLU A 260 1.98 12.79 -5.48
C GLU A 260 3.02 12.98 -6.59
N LEU A 261 3.47 14.22 -6.84
CA LEU A 261 4.54 14.54 -7.79
C LEU A 261 5.95 14.17 -7.29
N GLY A 262 6.09 13.62 -6.08
CA GLY A 262 7.37 13.22 -5.48
C GLY A 262 8.13 14.34 -4.76
N TRP A 263 7.62 15.57 -4.79
CA TRP A 263 8.18 16.67 -3.99
C TRP A 263 7.82 16.50 -2.52
N TYR A 264 8.78 16.76 -1.62
CA TYR A 264 8.52 16.84 -0.19
C TYR A 264 9.36 17.92 0.48
N GLY A 265 8.85 18.42 1.60
CA GLY A 265 9.55 19.31 2.51
C GLY A 265 9.34 18.86 3.95
N SER A 266 10.36 19.01 4.78
CA SER A 266 10.27 18.71 6.21
C SER A 266 10.87 19.82 7.06
N ALA A 267 10.26 20.06 8.22
CA ALA A 267 10.74 20.98 9.23
C ALA A 267 10.72 20.26 10.57
N ASN A 268 11.85 20.25 11.27
CA ASN A 268 11.97 19.60 12.57
C ASN A 268 12.74 20.51 13.52
N GLY A 269 12.37 20.46 14.80
CA GLY A 269 13.04 21.21 15.84
C GLY A 269 12.92 20.53 17.19
N THR A 270 13.99 20.59 17.96
CA THR A 270 14.04 20.11 19.34
C THR A 270 14.64 21.18 20.22
N SER A 271 13.96 21.48 21.33
CA SER A 271 14.47 22.33 22.39
C SER A 271 14.57 21.50 23.66
N LYS A 272 15.69 21.60 24.38
CA LYS A 272 15.96 20.86 25.60
C LYS A 272 16.46 21.84 26.65
N LYS A 273 15.93 21.79 27.87
CA LYS A 273 16.42 22.59 28.98
C LYS A 273 16.45 21.78 30.26
N PHE A 274 17.62 21.72 30.89
CA PHE A 274 17.87 21.02 32.14
C PHE A 274 18.76 21.86 33.05
N GLY A 275 18.45 21.87 34.35
CA GLY A 275 19.34 22.38 35.37
C GLY A 275 20.40 21.35 35.78
N ASP A 276 21.19 21.70 36.79
CA ASP A 276 22.21 20.81 37.33
C ASP A 276 21.60 19.52 37.88
N PHE A 277 22.27 18.41 37.56
CA PHE A 277 21.88 17.08 38.01
C PHE A 277 22.40 16.82 39.42
N ASN A 278 21.76 15.88 40.12
CA ASN A 278 22.13 15.45 41.46
C ASN A 278 22.67 14.01 41.42
N ALA A 279 23.76 13.80 42.15
CA ALA A 279 24.18 12.48 42.65
C ALA A 279 23.49 12.20 43.99
N PRO A 280 23.57 10.97 44.55
CA PRO A 280 22.92 10.65 45.83
C PRO A 280 23.25 11.64 46.96
N ASP A 281 24.50 12.10 47.03
CA ASP A 281 25.00 12.88 48.16
C ASP A 281 25.35 14.34 47.83
N TYR A 282 25.32 14.75 46.55
CA TYR A 282 25.75 16.09 46.13
C TYR A 282 25.21 16.53 44.77
N VAL A 283 25.26 17.84 44.49
CA VAL A 283 24.88 18.44 43.20
C VAL A 283 26.08 18.39 42.25
N LEU A 284 25.85 17.95 41.02
CA LEU A 284 26.82 18.03 39.93
C LEU A 284 26.75 19.42 39.31
N SER A 285 27.46 20.39 39.89
CA SER A 285 27.48 21.76 39.38
C SER A 285 27.97 21.83 37.93
N ASN A 286 27.42 22.76 37.15
CA ASN A 286 27.78 22.98 35.74
C ASN A 286 27.47 21.77 34.84
N THR A 287 26.37 21.06 35.12
CA THR A 287 25.85 19.97 34.29
C THR A 287 24.53 20.30 33.61
N GLY A 288 23.97 21.48 33.88
CA GLY A 288 22.83 22.04 33.15
C GLY A 288 23.07 22.14 31.64
N MET A 289 21.97 22.17 30.89
CA MET A 289 21.92 22.22 29.43
C MET A 289 20.78 23.14 29.01
N GLU A 290 21.01 23.98 27.99
CA GLU A 290 20.03 24.91 27.43
C GLU A 290 19.85 24.73 25.92
#